data_AF-A0A0H4C750-F1
#
_entry.id   AF-A0A0H4C750-F1
#
_cell.length_a   1.000
_cell.length_b   1.000
_cell.length_c   1.000
_cell.angle_alpha   90.00
_cell.angle_beta   90.00
_cell.angle_gamma   90.00
#
_symmetry.space_group_name_H-M   'P 1'
#
loop_
_entity.id
_entity.type
_entity.pdbx_description
1 polymer ?
#
loop_
_entity_poly.entity_id
_entity_poly.type
_entity_poly.pdbx_seq_one_letter_code
_entity_poly.pdbx_strand_id
1 'polypeptide(L)' 'MTLPLIVDDRGTLQVSAADVSKLLRTVGARWLHLVEAGERGLDEDTVAALTIELAKLADRIDVACIAHSSGAP' A
#
# COMPACT_ATOMS: atom_id res chain seq x y z
N MET A 1 -8.52 4.99 7.90
CA MET A 1 -7.37 5.68 7.29
C MET A 1 -7.92 6.69 6.30
N THR A 2 -7.49 7.94 6.38
CA THR A 2 -7.77 8.97 5.38
C THR A 2 -6.48 9.22 4.62
N LEU A 3 -6.49 9.13 3.28
CA LEU A 3 -5.33 9.54 2.47
C LEU A 3 -5.47 11.02 2.13
N PRO A 4 -4.48 11.86 2.49
CA PRO A 4 -4.50 13.26 2.12
C PRO A 4 -4.32 13.38 0.60
N LEU A 5 -5.18 14.18 -0.02
CA LEU A 5 -5.01 14.58 -1.41
C LEU A 5 -4.21 15.88 -1.46
N ILE A 6 -3.25 15.93 -2.37
CA ILE A 6 -2.39 17.08 -2.62
C ILE A 6 -2.78 17.62 -3.99
N VAL A 7 -3.01 18.93 -4.10
CA VAL A 7 -3.25 19.57 -5.41
C VAL A 7 -1.90 20.05 -5.94
N ASP A 8 -1.52 19.66 -7.15
CA ASP A 8 -0.31 20.18 -7.79
C ASP A 8 -0.54 21.53 -8.50
N ASP A 9 0.53 22.15 -9.01
CA ASP A 9 0.48 23.44 -9.69
C ASP A 9 -0.40 23.47 -10.96
N ARG A 10 -0.81 22.30 -11.46
CA ARG A 10 -1.72 22.13 -12.60
C ARG A 10 -3.17 21.85 -12.18
N GLY A 11 -3.44 21.83 -10.88
CA GLY A 11 -4.77 21.51 -10.33
C GLY A 11 -5.07 20.00 -10.29
N THR A 12 -4.08 19.14 -10.53
CA THR A 12 -4.28 17.69 -10.49
C THR A 12 -4.22 17.20 -9.04
N LEU A 13 -5.14 16.31 -8.68
CA LEU A 13 -5.12 15.64 -7.38
C LEU A 13 -4.08 14.52 -7.40
N GLN A 14 -3.13 14.62 -6.49
CA GLN A 14 -2.06 13.68 -6.23
C GLN A 14 -2.23 13.07 -4.85
N VAL A 15 -1.59 11.93 -4.64
CA VAL A 15 -1.43 11.31 -3.32
C VAL A 15 0.04 10.96 -3.15
N SER A 16 0.54 11.08 -1.92
CA SER A 16 1.90 10.66 -1.61
C SER A 16 2.06 9.16 -1.87
N ALA A 17 3.09 8.79 -2.63
CA ALA A 17 3.45 7.40 -2.85
C ALA A 17 3.70 6.66 -1.53
N ALA A 18 4.33 7.32 -0.55
CA ALA A 18 4.55 6.75 0.78
C ALA A 18 3.24 6.44 1.52
N ASP A 19 2.22 7.29 1.36
CA ASP A 19 0.91 7.05 1.96
C ASP A 19 0.18 5.89 1.28
N VAL A 20 0.32 5.74 -0.04
CA VAL A 20 -0.21 4.58 -0.78
C VAL A 20 0.50 3.29 -0.34
N SER A 21 1.83 3.27 -0.31
CA SER A 21 2.60 2.11 0.16
C SER A 21 2.23 1.73 1.60
N LYS A 22 2.07 2.71 2.50
CA LYS A 22 1.62 2.49 3.88
C LYS A 22 0.20 1.93 3.94
N LEU A 23 -0.72 2.43 3.11
CA LEU A 23 -2.08 1.91 3.03
C LEU A 23 -2.08 0.44 2.64
N LEU A 24 -1.38 0.06 1.57
CA LEU A 24 -1.32 -1.32 1.09
C LEU A 24 -0.82 -2.28 2.18
N ARG A 25 0.26 -1.89 2.88
CA ARG A 25 0.81 -2.66 4.01
C ARG A 25 -0.18 -2.75 5.17
N THR A 26 -0.90 -1.67 5.48
CA THR A 26 -1.92 -1.64 6.54
C THR A 26 -3.10 -2.54 6.23
N VAL A 27 -3.55 -2.58 4.97
CA VAL A 27 -4.66 -3.43 4.54
C VAL A 27 -4.29 -4.91 4.71
N GLY A 28 -3.12 -5.33 4.23
CA GLY A 28 -2.64 -6.70 4.42
C GLY A 28 -2.51 -7.09 5.89
N ALA A 29 -1.88 -6.23 6.71
CA ALA A 29 -1.76 -6.46 8.15
C ALA A 29 -3.11 -6.59 8.85
N ARG A 30 -4.11 -5.79 8.44
CA ARG A 30 -5.47 -5.89 8.99
C ARG A 30 -6.15 -7.20 8.61
N TRP A 31 -5.96 -7.69 7.39
CA TRP A 31 -6.53 -8.97 6.98
C TRP A 31 -5.91 -10.13 7.76
N LEU A 32 -4.59 -10.16 7.91
CA LEU A 32 -3.92 -11.14 8.76
C LEU A 32 -4.46 -11.12 10.18
N HIS A 33 -4.62 -9.93 10.76
CA HIS A 33 -5.17 -9.80 12.11
C HIS A 33 -6.61 -10.35 12.24
N LEU A 34 -7.44 -10.21 11.21
CA LEU A 34 -8.79 -10.77 11.22
C LEU A 34 -8.79 -12.30 11.15
N VAL A 35 -7.86 -12.87 10.36
CA VAL A 35 -7.65 -14.33 10.33
C VAL A 35 -7.18 -14.84 11.69
N GLU A 36 -6.19 -14.19 12.29
CA GLU A 36 -5.69 -14.51 13.65
C GLU A 36 -6.79 -14.40 14.72
N ALA A 37 -7.71 -13.46 14.56
CA ALA A 37 -8.86 -13.27 15.45
C ALA A 37 -9.99 -14.31 15.23
N GLY A 38 -9.85 -15.20 14.25
CA GLY A 38 -10.84 -16.25 13.95
C GLY A 38 -12.09 -15.73 13.23
N GLU A 39 -11.99 -14.61 12.50
CA GLU A 39 -13.10 -14.09 11.71
C GLU A 39 -13.56 -15.11 10.67
N ARG A 40 -14.88 -15.30 10.54
CA ARG A 40 -15.44 -16.35 9.68
C ARG A 40 -15.51 -15.88 8.24
N GLY A 41 -15.24 -16.80 7.31
CA GLY A 41 -15.32 -16.53 5.87
C GLY A 41 -14.03 -15.94 5.27
N LEU A 42 -12.94 -15.92 6.03
CA LEU A 42 -11.60 -15.67 5.52
C LEU A 42 -10.86 -17.00 5.38
N ASP A 43 -10.36 -17.27 4.18
CA ASP A 43 -9.44 -18.37 3.92
C ASP A 43 -8.00 -17.89 4.19
N GLU A 44 -7.29 -18.58 5.07
CA GLU A 44 -5.96 -18.17 5.56
C GLU A 44 -4.93 -18.08 4.42
N ASP A 45 -4.87 -19.11 3.56
CA ASP A 45 -3.94 -19.16 2.43
C ASP A 45 -4.22 -18.04 1.43
N THR A 46 -5.48 -17.77 1.13
CA THR A 46 -5.89 -16.67 0.26
C THR A 46 -5.49 -15.31 0.84
N VAL A 47 -5.74 -15.08 2.14
CA VAL A 47 -5.35 -13.83 2.81
C VAL A 47 -3.83 -13.65 2.82
N ALA A 48 -3.07 -14.72 3.07
CA ALA A 48 -1.62 -14.71 3.04
C ALA A 48 -1.10 -14.35 1.63
N ALA A 49 -1.63 -15.01 0.59
CA ALA A 49 -1.27 -14.74 -0.80
C ALA A 49 -1.56 -13.28 -1.20
N LEU A 50 -2.74 -12.76 -0.88
CA LEU A 50 -3.10 -11.38 -1.18
C LEU A 50 -2.24 -10.38 -0.41
N THR A 51 -1.92 -10.66 0.85
CA THR A 51 -1.04 -9.81 1.67
C THR A 51 0.36 -9.71 1.06
N ILE A 52 0.90 -10.82 0.55
CA ILE A 52 2.17 -10.84 -0.18
C ILE A 52 2.10 -9.97 -1.43
N GLU A 53 1.03 -10.06 -2.23
CA GLU A 53 0.89 -9.24 -3.44
C GLU A 53 0.75 -7.74 -3.14
N LEU A 54 0.07 -7.38 -2.04
CA LEU A 54 0.03 -5.99 -1.56
C LEU A 54 1.42 -5.49 -1.15
N ALA A 55 2.20 -6.31 -0.47
CA ALA A 55 3.58 -5.97 -0.09
C ALA A 55 4.46 -5.77 -1.34
N LYS A 56 4.40 -6.70 -2.31
CA LYS A 56 5.13 -6.58 -3.58
C LYS A 56 4.73 -5.33 -4.37
N LEU A 57 3.46 -4.93 -4.35
CA LEU A 57 3.02 -3.69 -4.98
C LEU A 57 3.58 -2.46 -4.26
N ALA A 58 3.52 -2.43 -2.93
CA ALA A 58 4.11 -1.34 -2.14
C ALA A 58 5.63 -1.21 -2.39
N ASP A 59 6.35 -2.33 -2.45
CA ASP A 59 7.79 -2.33 -2.70
C ASP A 59 8.12 -1.78 -4.09
N ARG A 60 7.32 -2.10 -5.12
CA ARG A 60 7.49 -1.54 -6.47
C ARG A 60 7.27 -0.04 -6.51
N ILE A 61 6.29 0.48 -5.77
CA ILE A 61 6.06 1.92 -5.64
C ILE A 61 7.28 2.57 -4.99
N ASP A 62 7.75 2.03 -3.87
CA ASP A 62 8.90 2.56 -3.13
C ASP A 62 10.17 2.58 -4.02
N VAL A 63 10.44 1.50 -4.77
CA VAL A 63 11.56 1.44 -5.73
C VAL A 63 11.42 2.47 -6.85
N ALA A 64 10.23 2.65 -7.42
CA ALA A 64 9.99 3.65 -8.46
C ALA A 64 10.22 5.08 -7.93
N CYS A 65 9.82 5.35 -6.69
CA CYS A 65 10.08 6.64 -6.03
C CYS A 65 11.58 6.87 -5.78
N ILE A 66 12.32 5.86 -5.28
CA ILE A 66 13.77 5.95 -5.09
C ILE A 66 14.49 6.20 -6.42
N ALA A 67 14.09 5.48 -7.48
CA ALA A 67 14.67 5.67 -8.81
C ALA A 67 14.42 7.10 -9.32
N HIS A 68 13.22 7.64 -9.09
CA HIS A 68 12.88 9.02 -9.45
C HIS A 68 13.69 10.05 -8.65
N SER A 69 13.83 9.90 -7.34
CA SER A 69 14.57 10.85 -6.50
C SER A 69 16.09 10.76 -6.70
N SER A 70 16.61 9.59 -7.08
CA SER A 70 18.05 9.36 -7.26
C SER A 70 18.54 9.67 -8.69
N GLY A 71 17.63 9.77 -9.65
CA GLY A 71 17.92 10.11 -11.06
C GLY A 71 17.60 11.57 -11.43
N ALA A 72 17.19 12.40 -10.47
CA ALA A 72 17.00 13.83 -10.70
C ALA A 72 18.39 14.51 -10.87
N PRO A 73 18.65 15.22 -11.97
CA PRO A 73 19.89 15.98 -12.18
C PRO A 73 20.02 17.17 -11.23
#